data_AF-A0A957PZE1-F1
#
_entry.id   AF-A0A957PZE1-F1
#
_cell.length_a   1.000
_cell.length_b   1.000
_cell.length_c   1.000
_cell.angle_alpha   90.00
_cell.angle_beta   90.00
_cell.angle_gamma   90.00
#
_symmetry.space_group_name_H-M   'P 1'
#
loop_
_entity.id
_entity.type
_entity.pdbx_description
1 polymer ?
#
loop_
_entity_poly.entity_id
_entity_poly.type
_entity_poly.pdbx_seq_one_letter_code
_entity_poly.pdbx_strand_id
1 'polypeptide(L)'
;MVIKNLLRRAVRSLLTIVGIAIGVAAVVALGAMAQGIAQNYTSAVGLANDLLVTQANAYDVVFSSLDESYGERIAAVPGVDSVEAGVFGWINVDNVPYFLIYGYEPGTVAMTHYRIVEGKPVTGPGQLALGRRAAESLNLGLDDTLRVYGVPYRIVGIYETGQAMEESGGVVTKDDAQTITQKQRQVSLFQIGLHRNADPDSVAAR
;
A
#
# COMPACT_ATOMS: atom_id res chain seq x y z
N MET A 1 39.28 38.11 -19.64
CA MET A 1 40.21 38.42 -18.51
C MET A 1 39.85 37.71 -17.20
N VAL A 2 38.56 37.50 -16.89
CA VAL A 2 38.10 36.84 -15.64
C VAL A 2 38.61 35.40 -15.48
N ILE A 3 38.52 34.56 -16.52
CA ILE A 3 38.96 33.15 -16.47
C ILE A 3 40.46 33.01 -16.18
N LYS A 4 41.29 33.89 -16.75
CA LYS A 4 42.75 33.94 -16.49
C LYS A 4 43.09 34.32 -15.04
N ASN A 5 42.26 35.16 -14.40
CA ASN A 5 42.43 35.52 -12.99
C ASN A 5 41.98 34.41 -12.03
N LEU A 6 40.93 33.67 -12.37
CA LEU A 6 40.50 32.49 -11.62
C LEU A 6 41.57 31.38 -11.66
N LEU A 7 42.17 31.14 -12.83
CA LEU A 7 43.26 30.16 -13.00
C LEU A 7 44.55 30.55 -12.27
N ARG A 8 44.85 31.85 -12.09
CA ARG A 8 46.00 32.32 -11.30
C ARG A 8 45.86 32.11 -9.79
N ARG A 9 44.64 31.94 -9.29
CA ARG A 9 44.34 31.68 -7.86
C ARG A 9 43.44 30.45 -7.73
N ALA A 10 43.78 29.39 -8.47
CA ALA A 10 42.98 28.19 -8.65
C ALA A 10 42.49 27.57 -7.32
N VAL A 11 43.34 27.48 -6.31
CA VAL A 11 42.98 26.91 -4.99
C VAL A 11 41.88 27.70 -4.29
N ARG A 12 42.00 29.03 -4.24
CA ARG A 12 41.03 29.89 -3.55
C ARG A 12 39.69 29.92 -4.29
N SER A 13 39.73 30.00 -5.62
CA SER A 13 38.53 29.96 -6.45
C SER A 13 37.81 28.60 -6.36
N LEU A 14 38.56 27.49 -6.35
CA LEU A 14 38.00 26.15 -6.16
C LEU A 14 37.32 26.02 -4.80
N LEU A 15 37.98 26.46 -3.72
CA LEU A 15 37.43 26.37 -2.36
C LEU A 15 36.11 27.14 -2.22
N THR A 16 36.00 28.32 -2.84
CA THR A 16 34.75 29.11 -2.85
C THR A 16 33.64 28.46 -3.66
N ILE A 17 33.96 27.88 -4.83
CA ILE A 17 32.98 27.20 -5.67
C ILE A 17 32.45 25.96 -4.94
N VAL A 18 33.34 25.18 -4.31
CA VAL A 18 32.96 24.00 -3.52
C VAL A 18 32.08 24.40 -2.34
N GLY A 19 32.41 25.46 -1.61
CA GLY A 19 31.59 25.94 -0.50
C GLY A 19 30.16 26.32 -0.93
N ILE A 20 30.04 27.06 -2.03
CA ILE A 20 28.73 27.43 -2.59
C ILE A 20 27.99 26.18 -3.09
N ALA A 21 28.67 25.28 -3.79
CA ALA A 21 28.07 24.05 -4.31
C ALA A 21 27.52 23.16 -3.19
N ILE A 22 28.27 22.99 -2.09
CA ILE A 22 27.82 22.23 -0.92
C ILE A 22 26.61 22.90 -0.28
N GLY A 23 26.63 24.23 -0.11
CA GLY A 23 25.51 24.97 0.47
C GLY A 23 24.22 24.84 -0.35
N VAL A 24 24.32 25.01 -1.67
CA VAL A 24 23.18 24.85 -2.59
C VAL A 24 22.69 23.39 -2.61
N ALA A 25 23.61 22.42 -2.67
CA ALA A 25 23.26 21.00 -2.65
C ALA A 25 22.53 20.61 -1.37
N ALA A 26 22.96 21.12 -0.21
CA ALA A 26 22.31 20.86 1.07
C ALA A 26 20.88 21.41 1.10
N VAL A 27 20.66 22.64 0.65
CA VAL A 27 19.32 23.26 0.62
C VAL A 27 18.39 22.51 -0.35
N VAL A 28 18.89 22.15 -1.54
CA VAL A 28 18.11 21.38 -2.53
C VAL A 28 17.79 19.98 -2.00
N ALA A 29 18.75 19.28 -1.40
CA ALA A 29 18.54 17.96 -0.84
C ALA A 29 17.51 17.97 0.29
N LEU A 30 17.62 18.91 1.24
CA LEU A 30 16.65 19.06 2.32
C LEU A 30 15.25 19.40 1.80
N GLY A 31 15.15 20.29 0.80
CA GLY A 31 13.88 20.62 0.15
C GLY A 31 13.23 19.41 -0.53
N ALA A 32 14.01 18.64 -1.30
CA ALA A 32 13.54 17.42 -1.95
C ALA A 32 13.10 16.35 -0.93
N MET A 33 13.84 16.18 0.15
CA MET A 33 13.47 15.27 1.25
C MET A 33 12.16 15.70 1.91
N ALA A 34 12.01 16.98 2.24
CA ALA A 34 10.80 17.51 2.86
C ALA A 34 9.57 17.29 1.96
N GLN A 35 9.71 17.56 0.67
CA GLN A 35 8.63 17.37 -0.29
C GLN A 35 8.32 15.89 -0.53
N GLY A 36 9.34 15.03 -0.57
CA GLY A 36 9.17 13.58 -0.64
C GLY A 36 8.43 13.02 0.58
N ILE A 37 8.76 13.49 1.79
CA ILE A 37 8.03 13.09 3.01
C ILE A 37 6.58 13.57 2.94
N ALA A 38 6.34 14.82 2.56
CA ALA A 38 4.98 15.37 2.47
C ALA A 38 4.10 14.60 1.46
N GLN A 39 4.64 14.27 0.28
CA GLN A 39 3.94 13.49 -0.74
C GLN A 39 3.64 12.07 -0.26
N ASN A 40 4.62 11.39 0.35
CA ASN A 40 4.41 10.05 0.90
C ASN A 40 3.34 10.07 2.01
N TYR A 41 3.32 11.12 2.85
CA TYR A 41 2.34 11.24 3.91
C TYR A 41 0.92 11.46 3.37
N THR A 42 0.74 12.32 2.36
CA THR A 42 -0.58 12.51 1.74
C THR A 42 -1.07 11.25 1.02
N SER A 43 -0.17 10.46 0.42
CA SER A 43 -0.51 9.21 -0.24
C SER A 43 -0.83 8.08 0.76
N ALA A 44 -0.14 8.04 1.91
CA ALA A 44 -0.39 7.04 2.96
C ALA A 44 -1.67 7.29 3.77
N VAL A 45 -2.05 8.56 3.97
CA VAL A 45 -3.27 8.94 4.71
C VAL A 45 -4.51 8.93 3.81
N GLY A 46 -4.33 9.00 2.48
CA GLY A 46 -5.40 8.96 1.49
C GLY A 46 -6.01 7.57 1.26
N LEU A 47 -6.24 6.78 2.32
CA LEU A 47 -7.06 5.59 2.22
C LEU A 47 -8.47 6.04 1.81
N ALA A 48 -8.96 5.53 0.68
CA ALA A 48 -10.12 6.01 -0.06
C ALA A 48 -11.48 5.73 0.63
N ASN A 49 -11.53 5.73 1.96
CA ASN A 49 -12.70 5.40 2.75
C ASN A 49 -12.91 6.40 3.88
N ASP A 50 -14.18 6.70 4.15
CA ASP A 50 -14.56 7.72 5.12
C ASP A 50 -14.25 7.27 6.57
N LEU A 51 -14.36 5.97 6.87
CA LEU A 51 -14.01 5.39 8.16
C LEU A 51 -13.32 4.02 8.02
N LEU A 52 -12.46 3.69 8.99
CA LEU A 52 -11.79 2.41 9.13
C LEU A 52 -12.06 1.81 10.51
N VAL A 53 -12.54 0.57 10.55
CA VAL A 53 -12.74 -0.19 11.80
C VAL A 53 -11.65 -1.24 11.92
N THR A 54 -10.93 -1.19 13.03
CA THR A 54 -9.85 -2.12 13.38
C THR A 54 -10.02 -2.58 14.83
N GLN A 55 -9.38 -3.68 15.20
CA GLN A 55 -9.42 -4.18 16.56
C GLN A 55 -8.73 -3.20 17.53
N ALA A 56 -9.41 -2.85 18.61
CA ALA A 56 -8.86 -2.00 19.66
C ALA A 56 -7.58 -2.60 20.25
N ASN A 57 -6.57 -1.75 20.50
CA ASN A 57 -5.24 -2.11 21.01
C ASN A 57 -4.42 -3.06 20.11
N ALA A 58 -4.79 -3.23 18.84
CA ALA A 58 -3.91 -3.89 17.88
C ALA A 58 -2.67 -3.01 17.61
N TYR A 59 -1.48 -3.62 17.62
CA TYR A 59 -0.23 -2.92 17.29
C TYR A 59 -0.16 -2.46 15.83
N ASP A 60 -0.82 -3.21 14.94
CA ASP A 60 -0.93 -2.92 13.51
C ASP A 60 -2.25 -3.52 13.01
N VAL A 61 -2.80 -2.92 11.95
CA VAL A 61 -3.96 -3.43 11.22
C VAL A 61 -3.74 -4.87 10.74
N VAL A 62 -2.51 -5.24 10.37
CA VAL A 62 -2.19 -6.61 9.95
C VAL A 62 -2.37 -7.63 11.08
N PHE A 63 -2.22 -7.22 12.34
CA PHE A 63 -2.44 -8.08 13.52
C PHE A 63 -3.85 -8.00 14.08
N SER A 64 -4.69 -7.12 13.54
CA SER A 64 -6.11 -7.05 13.90
C SER A 64 -6.85 -8.31 13.45
N SER A 65 -7.80 -8.72 14.27
CA SER A 65 -8.64 -9.91 14.08
C SER A 65 -10.06 -9.63 14.55
N LEU A 66 -10.92 -9.27 13.60
CA LEU A 66 -12.33 -9.03 13.80
C LEU A 66 -13.14 -10.19 13.23
N ASP A 67 -14.25 -10.54 13.88
CA ASP A 67 -15.20 -11.51 13.32
C ASP A 67 -15.88 -10.90 12.10
N GLU A 68 -15.93 -11.64 10.99
CA GLU A 68 -16.54 -11.19 9.74
C GLU A 68 -18.03 -10.83 9.90
N SER A 69 -18.73 -11.47 10.84
CA SER A 69 -20.15 -11.17 11.14
C SER A 69 -20.39 -9.74 11.63
N TYR A 70 -19.35 -9.03 12.10
CA TYR A 70 -19.46 -7.62 12.43
C TYR A 70 -19.72 -6.74 11.21
N GLY A 71 -19.38 -7.20 9.99
CA GLY A 71 -19.67 -6.46 8.76
C GLY A 71 -21.17 -6.17 8.60
N GLU A 72 -22.03 -7.15 8.85
CA GLU A 72 -23.49 -6.98 8.78
C GLU A 72 -24.01 -5.99 9.83
N ARG A 73 -23.42 -6.02 11.02
CA ARG A 73 -23.79 -5.10 12.11
C ARG A 73 -23.38 -3.67 11.80
N ILE A 74 -22.20 -3.47 11.22
CA ILE A 74 -21.70 -2.16 10.79
C ILE A 74 -22.56 -1.63 9.64
N ALA A 75 -22.92 -2.47 8.67
CA ALA A 75 -23.79 -2.08 7.56
C ALA A 75 -25.19 -1.65 8.00
N ALA A 76 -25.66 -2.13 9.16
CA ALA A 76 -26.94 -1.72 9.74
C ALA A 76 -26.88 -0.36 10.47
N VAL A 77 -25.69 0.25 10.64
CA VAL A 77 -25.55 1.55 11.29
C VAL A 77 -26.08 2.66 10.36
N PRO A 78 -27.01 3.52 10.80
CA PRO A 78 -27.51 4.61 9.98
C PRO A 78 -26.38 5.58 9.57
N GLY A 79 -26.26 5.84 8.27
CA GLY A 79 -25.22 6.69 7.69
C GLY A 79 -24.15 5.92 6.92
N VAL A 80 -24.06 4.59 7.12
CA VAL A 80 -23.17 3.70 6.37
C VAL A 80 -23.79 3.36 5.01
N ASP A 81 -23.02 3.58 3.94
CA ASP A 81 -23.38 3.28 2.55
C ASP A 81 -22.81 1.93 2.10
N SER A 82 -21.56 1.64 2.47
CA SER A 82 -20.86 0.41 2.11
C SER A 82 -19.93 -0.05 3.23
N VAL A 83 -19.75 -1.37 3.34
CA VAL A 83 -18.82 -2.00 4.28
C VAL A 83 -18.01 -3.05 3.52
N GLU A 84 -16.70 -2.85 3.46
CA GLU A 84 -15.79 -3.72 2.73
C GLU A 84 -14.79 -4.34 3.70
N ALA A 85 -14.80 -5.67 3.79
CA ALA A 85 -13.88 -6.40 4.65
C ALA A 85 -12.50 -6.55 3.98
N GLY A 86 -11.45 -6.26 4.74
CA GLY A 86 -10.05 -6.43 4.30
C GLY A 86 -9.31 -7.43 5.17
N VAL A 87 -8.59 -8.36 4.55
CA VAL A 87 -7.74 -9.35 5.24
C VAL A 87 -6.29 -9.09 4.86
N PHE A 88 -5.50 -8.63 5.83
CA PHE A 88 -4.08 -8.33 5.62
C PHE A 88 -3.21 -9.31 6.40
N GLY A 89 -2.09 -9.70 5.80
CA GLY A 89 -1.13 -10.61 6.43
C GLY A 89 0.27 -10.50 5.86
N TRP A 90 1.25 -10.41 6.76
CA TRP A 90 2.66 -10.58 6.40
C TRP A 90 2.97 -12.06 6.23
N ILE A 91 3.48 -12.43 5.07
CA ILE A 91 3.97 -13.79 4.78
C ILE A 91 5.40 -13.73 4.27
N ASN A 92 6.05 -14.90 4.25
CA ASN A 92 7.35 -15.06 3.60
C ASN A 92 7.14 -15.84 2.32
N VAL A 93 7.65 -15.32 1.22
CA VAL A 93 7.59 -15.97 -0.09
C VAL A 93 8.98 -15.94 -0.70
N ASP A 94 9.53 -17.12 -0.98
CA ASP A 94 10.87 -17.30 -1.57
C ASP A 94 11.95 -16.42 -0.91
N ASN A 95 12.50 -15.46 -1.64
CA ASN A 95 13.55 -14.54 -1.23
C ASN A 95 13.03 -13.16 -0.77
N VAL A 96 11.71 -12.99 -0.63
CA VAL A 96 11.06 -11.75 -0.17
C VAL A 96 10.56 -11.97 1.27
N PRO A 97 11.39 -11.68 2.29
CA PRO A 97 10.90 -11.58 3.66
C PRO A 97 9.99 -10.35 3.75
N TYR A 98 8.82 -10.49 4.37
CA TYR A 98 7.78 -9.45 4.47
C TYR A 98 7.00 -9.17 3.16
N PHE A 99 6.50 -10.22 2.53
CA PHE A 99 5.50 -10.08 1.47
C PHE A 99 4.13 -9.81 2.10
N LEU A 100 3.50 -8.68 1.76
CA LEU A 100 2.18 -8.32 2.30
C LEU A 100 1.07 -8.87 1.39
N ILE A 101 0.20 -9.70 1.94
CA ILE A 101 -1.01 -10.16 1.25
C ILE A 101 -2.17 -9.25 1.63
N TYR A 102 -2.89 -8.78 0.62
CA TYR A 102 -4.14 -8.05 0.73
C TYR A 102 -5.28 -8.89 0.16
N GLY A 103 -6.31 -9.14 0.97
CA GLY A 103 -7.51 -9.86 0.58
C GLY A 103 -8.72 -8.96 0.60
N TYR A 104 -9.40 -8.87 -0.55
CA TYR A 104 -10.66 -8.15 -0.69
C TYR A 104 -11.65 -8.95 -1.55
N GLU A 105 -12.93 -8.61 -1.48
CA GLU A 105 -13.94 -9.17 -2.36
C GLU A 105 -13.77 -8.59 -3.80
N PRO A 106 -13.86 -9.40 -4.86
CA PRO A 106 -13.76 -8.89 -6.22
C PRO A 106 -14.82 -7.82 -6.54
N GLY A 107 -14.38 -6.72 -7.14
CA GLY A 107 -15.27 -5.63 -7.59
C GLY A 107 -15.57 -4.57 -6.54
N THR A 108 -14.99 -4.66 -5.35
CA THR A 108 -15.11 -3.61 -4.32
C THR A 108 -14.26 -2.38 -4.64
N VAL A 109 -14.57 -1.25 -3.98
CA VAL A 109 -13.79 -0.01 -4.12
C VAL A 109 -12.38 -0.22 -3.59
N ALA A 110 -12.23 -0.94 -2.48
CA ALA A 110 -10.95 -1.29 -1.88
C ALA A 110 -10.04 -2.08 -2.85
N MET A 111 -10.60 -3.04 -3.59
CA MET A 111 -9.82 -3.78 -4.58
C MET A 111 -9.44 -2.90 -5.79
N THR A 112 -10.29 -1.94 -6.14
CA THR A 112 -10.07 -1.02 -7.27
C THR A 112 -8.91 -0.05 -7.02
N HIS A 113 -8.57 0.23 -5.76
CA HIS A 113 -7.38 1.01 -5.37
C HIS A 113 -6.08 0.42 -5.97
N TYR A 114 -6.02 -0.90 -6.12
CA TYR A 114 -4.89 -1.62 -6.72
C TYR A 114 -4.99 -1.60 -8.24
N ARG A 115 -4.73 -0.43 -8.84
CA ARG A 115 -4.83 -0.20 -10.28
C ARG A 115 -3.89 -1.13 -11.05
N ILE A 116 -4.48 -2.08 -11.75
CA ILE A 116 -3.78 -3.01 -12.64
C ILE A 116 -3.22 -2.24 -13.83
N VAL A 117 -1.90 -2.29 -14.00
CA VAL A 117 -1.17 -1.67 -15.12
C VAL A 117 -0.91 -2.67 -16.25
N GLU A 118 -0.83 -3.96 -15.91
CA GLU A 118 -0.58 -5.05 -16.86
C GLU A 118 -1.46 -6.25 -16.50
N GLY A 119 -2.05 -6.92 -17.50
CA GLY A 119 -2.91 -8.09 -17.28
C GLY A 119 -4.36 -7.75 -16.94
N LYS A 120 -4.93 -8.47 -15.97
CA LYS A 120 -6.35 -8.41 -15.57
C LYS A 120 -6.49 -8.33 -14.05
N PRO A 121 -7.59 -7.76 -13.53
CA PRO A 121 -7.89 -7.80 -12.11
C PRO A 121 -8.15 -9.22 -11.61
N VAL A 122 -7.96 -9.41 -10.30
CA VAL A 122 -8.36 -10.65 -9.60
C VAL A 122 -9.88 -10.73 -9.61
N THR A 123 -10.41 -11.86 -10.07
CA THR A 123 -11.85 -12.09 -10.23
C THR A 123 -12.36 -13.31 -9.48
N GLY A 124 -11.46 -14.15 -8.98
CA GLY A 124 -11.84 -15.39 -8.32
C GLY A 124 -10.66 -16.08 -7.64
N PRO A 125 -10.93 -17.22 -6.98
CA PRO A 125 -9.96 -17.89 -6.13
C PRO A 125 -8.75 -18.43 -6.90
N GLY A 126 -7.60 -18.50 -6.24
CA GLY A 126 -6.35 -18.98 -6.83
C GLY A 126 -5.70 -18.02 -7.84
N GLN A 127 -6.22 -16.80 -7.95
CA GLN A 127 -5.64 -15.71 -8.72
C GLN A 127 -4.92 -14.73 -7.79
N LEU A 128 -3.83 -14.16 -8.28
CA LEU A 128 -3.01 -13.18 -7.57
C LEU A 128 -2.71 -12.02 -8.52
N ALA A 129 -2.82 -10.78 -8.03
CA ALA A 129 -2.18 -9.64 -8.67
C ALA A 129 -0.96 -9.24 -7.83
N LEU A 130 0.17 -8.97 -8.48
CA LEU A 130 1.41 -8.57 -7.80
C LEU A 130 1.62 -7.07 -7.90
N GLY A 131 2.17 -6.46 -6.86
CA GLY A 131 2.72 -5.12 -6.98
C GLY A 131 3.96 -5.12 -7.87
N ARG A 132 4.20 -4.03 -8.61
CA ARG A 132 5.36 -3.95 -9.54
C ARG A 132 6.68 -4.29 -8.85
N ARG A 133 6.91 -3.79 -7.64
CA ARG A 133 8.14 -4.07 -6.88
C ARG A 133 8.27 -5.55 -6.48
N ALA A 134 7.16 -6.19 -6.09
CA ALA A 134 7.14 -7.61 -5.78
C ALA A 134 7.44 -8.46 -7.02
N ALA A 135 6.82 -8.14 -8.16
CA ALA A 135 7.04 -8.81 -9.44
C ALA A 135 8.52 -8.73 -9.87
N GLU A 136 9.13 -7.54 -9.78
CA GLU A 136 10.56 -7.35 -10.07
C GLU A 136 11.47 -8.12 -9.11
N SER A 137 11.18 -8.10 -7.80
CA SER A 137 12.00 -8.76 -6.78
C SER A 137 11.94 -10.28 -6.85
N LEU A 138 10.77 -10.84 -7.21
CA LEU A 138 10.58 -12.28 -7.39
C LEU A 138 10.94 -12.74 -8.81
N ASN A 139 11.19 -11.81 -9.72
CA ASN A 139 11.38 -12.08 -11.15
C ASN A 139 10.24 -12.92 -11.73
N LEU A 140 8.99 -12.52 -11.42
CA LEU A 140 7.75 -13.16 -11.87
C LEU A 140 6.92 -12.17 -12.68
N GLY A 141 6.26 -12.66 -13.72
CA GLY A 141 5.39 -11.89 -14.60
C GLY A 141 3.96 -12.41 -14.65
N LEU A 142 3.22 -11.92 -15.64
CA LEU A 142 1.89 -12.43 -15.95
C LEU A 142 1.94 -13.91 -16.33
N ASP A 143 0.90 -14.65 -15.95
CA ASP A 143 0.73 -16.09 -16.17
C ASP A 143 1.70 -17.02 -15.43
N ASP A 144 2.71 -16.48 -14.77
CA ASP A 144 3.53 -17.23 -13.83
C ASP A 144 2.71 -17.67 -12.60
N THR A 145 3.25 -18.64 -11.87
CA THR A 145 2.61 -19.19 -10.67
C THR A 145 3.48 -18.95 -9.46
N LEU A 146 2.94 -18.23 -8.47
CA LEU A 146 3.55 -18.07 -7.16
C LEU A 146 3.03 -19.13 -6.20
N ARG A 147 3.93 -19.82 -5.49
CA ARG A 147 3.52 -20.80 -4.47
C ARG A 147 3.56 -20.18 -3.08
N VAL A 148 2.38 -19.97 -2.50
CA VAL A 148 2.24 -19.50 -1.12
C VAL A 148 1.94 -20.71 -0.24
N TYR A 149 2.86 -21.04 0.66
CA TYR A 149 2.76 -22.23 1.53
C TYR A 149 2.44 -23.55 0.77
N GLY A 150 2.99 -23.69 -0.44
CA GLY A 150 2.79 -24.86 -1.30
C GLY A 150 1.55 -24.81 -2.20
N VAL A 151 0.62 -23.88 -1.96
CA VAL A 151 -0.58 -23.67 -2.79
C VAL A 151 -0.23 -22.78 -3.99
N PRO A 152 -0.54 -23.20 -5.23
CA PRO A 152 -0.24 -22.41 -6.42
C PRO A 152 -1.28 -21.30 -6.65
N TYR A 153 -0.81 -20.07 -6.84
CA TYR A 153 -1.60 -18.91 -7.24
C TYR A 153 -1.10 -18.40 -8.59
N ARG A 154 -2.00 -18.25 -9.56
CA ARG A 154 -1.67 -17.72 -10.89
C ARG A 154 -1.63 -16.19 -10.85
N ILE A 155 -0.56 -15.62 -11.37
CA ILE A 155 -0.41 -14.17 -11.50
C ILE A 155 -1.24 -13.72 -12.70
N VAL A 156 -2.33 -13.00 -12.45
CA VAL A 156 -3.25 -12.52 -13.49
C VAL A 156 -3.05 -11.05 -13.82
N GLY A 157 -2.39 -10.29 -12.94
CA GLY A 157 -2.17 -8.87 -13.11
C GLY A 157 -0.97 -8.34 -12.33
N ILE A 158 -0.47 -7.20 -12.76
CA ILE A 158 0.51 -6.40 -12.03
C ILE A 158 -0.13 -5.03 -11.75
N TYR A 159 -0.07 -4.56 -10.50
CA TYR A 159 -0.61 -3.26 -10.08
C TYR A 159 0.49 -2.27 -9.67
N GLU A 160 0.11 -0.99 -9.71
CA GLU A 160 0.87 0.11 -9.13
C GLU A 160 -0.07 1.01 -8.33
N THR A 161 0.32 1.34 -7.11
CA THR A 161 -0.42 2.26 -6.24
C THR A 161 0.38 3.52 -5.90
N GLY A 162 1.68 3.54 -6.24
CA GLY A 162 2.63 4.57 -5.81
C GLY A 162 3.09 4.41 -4.36
N GLN A 163 2.57 3.42 -3.62
CA GLN A 163 2.99 3.14 -2.25
C GLN A 163 3.93 1.93 -2.23
N ALA A 164 5.18 2.18 -1.86
CA ALA A 164 6.23 1.17 -1.83
C ALA A 164 5.86 -0.10 -1.06
N MET A 165 5.14 0.05 0.06
CA MET A 165 4.72 -1.07 0.90
C MET A 165 3.62 -1.90 0.25
N GLU A 166 2.62 -1.25 -0.35
CA GLU A 166 1.57 -1.96 -1.09
C GLU A 166 2.14 -2.67 -2.32
N GLU A 167 3.10 -2.06 -3.01
CA GLU A 167 3.72 -2.65 -4.20
C GLU A 167 4.72 -3.79 -3.90
N SER A 168 5.15 -3.95 -2.64
CA SER A 168 5.96 -5.09 -2.19
C SER A 168 5.14 -6.37 -1.89
N GLY A 169 3.83 -6.29 -2.09
CA GLY A 169 2.89 -7.36 -1.79
C GLY A 169 2.12 -7.89 -3.00
N GLY A 170 1.00 -8.54 -2.68
CA GLY A 170 0.07 -9.05 -3.67
C GLY A 170 -1.38 -9.01 -3.17
N VAL A 171 -2.30 -8.92 -4.12
CA VAL A 171 -3.73 -8.89 -3.88
C VAL A 171 -4.34 -10.21 -4.33
N VAL A 172 -5.18 -10.79 -3.48
CA VAL A 172 -5.96 -12.02 -3.74
C VAL A 172 -7.42 -11.79 -3.33
N THR A 173 -8.27 -12.81 -3.53
CA THR A 173 -9.61 -12.79 -2.96
C THR A 173 -9.55 -12.81 -1.42
N LYS A 174 -10.55 -12.22 -0.76
CA LYS A 174 -10.67 -12.24 0.70
C LYS A 174 -10.56 -13.66 1.27
N ASP A 175 -11.23 -14.63 0.66
CA ASP A 175 -11.24 -16.04 1.09
C ASP A 175 -9.85 -16.69 0.97
N ASP A 176 -9.12 -16.40 -0.12
CA ASP A 176 -7.74 -16.85 -0.27
C ASP A 176 -6.83 -16.22 0.80
N ALA A 177 -6.99 -14.93 1.09
CA ALA A 177 -6.21 -14.26 2.12
C ALA A 177 -6.52 -14.83 3.52
N GLN A 178 -7.78 -15.13 3.85
CA GLN A 178 -8.13 -15.81 5.11
C GLN A 178 -7.44 -17.18 5.21
N THR A 179 -7.37 -17.91 4.10
CA THR A 179 -6.70 -19.21 4.04
C THR A 179 -5.19 -19.09 4.21
N ILE A 180 -4.55 -18.17 3.48
CA ILE A 180 -3.11 -17.91 3.55
C ILE A 180 -2.70 -17.47 4.97
N THR A 181 -3.51 -16.61 5.59
CA THR A 181 -3.20 -16.02 6.91
C THR A 181 -3.72 -16.83 8.09
N GLN A 182 -4.40 -17.95 7.84
CA GLN A 182 -5.07 -18.79 8.85
C GLN A 182 -6.12 -18.02 9.68
N LYS A 183 -6.72 -16.97 9.10
CA LYS A 183 -7.78 -16.13 9.69
C LYS A 183 -9.15 -16.50 9.14
N GLN A 184 -9.53 -17.77 9.26
CA GLN A 184 -10.83 -18.25 8.76
C GLN A 184 -11.98 -17.50 9.43
N ARG A 185 -12.88 -16.91 8.63
CA ARG A 185 -14.04 -16.10 9.09
C ARG A 185 -13.65 -14.87 9.91
N GLN A 186 -12.40 -14.43 9.79
CA GLN A 186 -11.86 -13.28 10.46
C GLN A 186 -11.29 -12.30 9.44
N VAL A 187 -11.35 -11.02 9.76
CA VAL A 187 -10.88 -9.94 8.91
C VAL A 187 -9.98 -9.01 9.70
N SER A 188 -9.01 -8.40 9.02
CA SER A 188 -8.09 -7.46 9.65
C SER A 188 -8.77 -6.12 9.89
N LEU A 189 -9.65 -5.70 9.00
CA LEU A 189 -10.33 -4.41 9.09
C LEU A 189 -11.66 -4.43 8.35
N PHE A 190 -12.49 -3.42 8.62
CA PHE A 190 -13.58 -3.01 7.74
C PHE A 190 -13.34 -1.59 7.24
N GLN A 191 -13.48 -1.40 5.95
CA GLN A 191 -13.52 -0.09 5.31
C GLN A 191 -14.98 0.31 5.15
N ILE A 192 -15.32 1.53 5.57
CA ILE A 192 -16.69 2.02 5.59
C ILE A 192 -16.79 3.23 4.66
N GLY A 193 -17.66 3.13 3.67
CA GLY A 193 -18.14 4.28 2.91
C GLY A 193 -19.37 4.87 3.58
N LEU A 194 -19.41 6.19 3.74
CA LEU A 194 -20.54 6.90 4.31
C LEU A 194 -21.40 7.53 3.22
N HIS A 195 -22.69 7.73 3.51
CA HIS A 195 -23.51 8.56 2.65
C HIS A 195 -22.97 10.00 2.63
N ARG A 196 -23.08 10.69 1.49
CA ARG A 196 -22.53 12.06 1.28
C ARG A 196 -22.89 13.13 2.32
N ASN A 197 -23.96 12.92 3.08
CA ASN A 197 -24.45 13.86 4.11
C ASN A 197 -24.29 13.33 5.54
N ALA A 198 -23.69 12.17 5.73
CA ALA A 198 -23.44 11.62 7.05
C ALA A 198 -22.19 12.27 7.65
N ASP A 199 -22.25 12.59 8.94
CA ASP A 199 -21.12 13.12 9.69
C ASP A 199 -20.27 11.95 10.24
N PRO A 200 -19.00 11.79 9.84
CA PRO A 200 -18.16 10.66 10.24
C PRO A 200 -18.05 10.49 11.75
N ASP A 201 -17.93 11.59 12.51
CA ASP A 201 -17.80 11.54 13.96
C ASP A 201 -19.08 11.03 14.62
N SER A 202 -20.24 11.43 14.10
CA SER A 202 -21.54 10.97 14.58
C SER A 202 -21.80 9.49 14.32
N VAL A 203 -21.25 8.94 13.22
CA VAL A 203 -21.37 7.52 12.86
C VAL A 203 -20.40 6.69 13.68
N ALA A 204 -19.16 7.17 13.86
CA ALA A 204 -18.15 6.49 14.66
C ALA A 204 -18.50 6.36 16.15
N ALA A 205 -19.34 7.26 16.67
CA ALA A 205 -19.79 7.24 18.07
C ALA A 205 -20.90 6.20 18.38
N ARG A 206 -21.45 5.51 17.37
CA ARG A 206 -22.56 4.54 17.52
C ARG A 206 -22.07 3.10 17.63
#